data_AF-G2ZW47-F1
#
_entry.id   AF-G2ZW47-F1
#
_cell.length_a   1.000
_cell.length_b   1.000
_cell.length_c   1.000
_cell.angle_alpha   90.00
_cell.angle_beta   90.00
_cell.angle_gamma   90.00
#
_symmetry.space_group_name_H-M   'P 1'
#
loop_
_entity.id
_entity.type
_entity.pdbx_description
1 polymer ?
#
loop_
_entity_poly.entity_id
_entity_poly.type
_entity_poly.pdbx_seq_one_letter_code
_entity_poly.pdbx_strand_id
1 'polypeptide(L)' 'MRLPSHLAKSRHGVFYFRLTFKTAGTTKEKRISLRTKGPQEARFSRLVFHRSGTAIA' A
#
# COMPACT_ATOMS: atom_id res chain seq x y z
N MET A 1 -4.83 13.30 3.98
CA MET A 1 -4.89 12.09 3.12
C MET A 1 -4.99 10.87 4.02
N ARG A 2 -6.05 10.05 3.90
CA ARG A 2 -6.14 8.75 4.60
C ARG A 2 -5.24 7.77 3.83
N LEU A 3 -4.17 7.30 4.46
CA LEU A 3 -3.31 6.24 3.91
C LEU A 3 -4.17 5.01 3.57
N PRO A 4 -3.86 4.30 2.48
CA PRO A 4 -4.67 3.18 2.05
C PRO A 4 -4.59 2.07 3.09
N SER A 5 -5.71 1.87 3.78
CA SER A 5 -5.82 0.90 4.87
C SER A 5 -5.88 -0.55 4.37
N HIS A 6 -6.09 -0.77 3.07
CA HIS A 6 -6.34 -2.10 2.52
C HIS A 6 -5.06 -2.75 1.97
N LEU A 7 -4.57 -3.73 2.70
CA LEU A 7 -3.54 -4.68 2.27
C LEU A 7 -4.18 -5.74 1.35
N ALA A 8 -3.76 -5.77 0.09
CA ALA A 8 -4.26 -6.73 -0.90
C ALA A 8 -3.15 -7.70 -1.33
N LYS A 9 -3.55 -8.86 -1.86
CA LYS A 9 -2.64 -9.89 -2.38
C LYS A 9 -2.83 -10.01 -3.89
N SER A 10 -1.73 -10.07 -4.63
CA SER A 10 -1.75 -10.30 -6.08
C SER A 10 -1.92 -11.78 -6.42
N ARG A 11 -2.23 -12.09 -7.69
CA ARG A 11 -2.29 -13.47 -8.20
C ARG A 11 -0.99 -14.27 -8.01
N HIS A 12 0.16 -13.59 -7.95
CA HIS A 12 1.48 -14.19 -7.74
C HIS A 12 1.86 -14.33 -6.26
N GLY A 13 0.93 -14.00 -5.36
CA GLY A 13 1.10 -14.09 -3.92
C GLY A 13 1.81 -12.91 -3.26
N VAL A 14 2.23 -11.90 -4.03
CA VAL A 14 2.89 -10.69 -3.50
C VAL A 14 1.86 -9.72 -2.94
N PHE A 15 2.13 -9.19 -1.75
CA PHE A 15 1.29 -8.20 -1.08
C PHE A 15 1.54 -6.77 -1.58
N TYR A 16 0.49 -5.94 -1.61
CA TYR A 16 0.56 -4.54 -2.03
C TYR A 16 -0.51 -3.66 -1.38
N PHE A 17 -0.27 -2.35 -1.33
CA PHE A 17 -1.27 -1.34 -0.99
C PHE A 17 -1.86 -0.70 -2.24
N ARG A 18 -3.18 -0.41 -2.21
CA ARG A 18 -3.89 0.34 -3.26
C ARG A 18 -4.18 1.76 -2.78
N LEU A 19 -3.47 2.73 -3.34
CA LEU A 19 -3.60 4.13 -3.01
C LEU A 19 -4.49 4.81 -4.06
N THR A 20 -5.68 5.24 -3.64
CA THR A 20 -6.57 6.04 -4.48
C THR A 20 -6.46 7.49 -4.06
N PHE A 21 -6.13 8.38 -4.99
CA PHE A 21 -5.99 9.81 -4.71
C PHE A 21 -6.60 10.63 -5.84
N LYS A 22 -7.11 11.82 -5.50
CA LYS A 22 -7.60 12.78 -6.48
C LYS A 22 -6.49 13.77 -6.80
N THR A 23 -6.19 13.94 -8.08
CA THR A 23 -5.26 14.97 -8.57
C THR A 23 -5.89 15.68 -9.77
N ALA A 24 -5.89 17.01 -9.77
CA ALA A 24 -6.45 17.84 -10.84
C ALA A 24 -7.86 17.38 -11.32
N GLY A 25 -8.78 17.13 -10.38
CA GLY A 25 -10.15 16.67 -10.69
C GLY A 25 -10.27 15.20 -11.13
N THR A 26 -9.16 14.50 -11.39
CA THR A 26 -9.16 13.08 -11.78
C THR A 26 -8.85 12.17 -10.59
N THR A 27 -9.55 11.04 -10.49
CA THR A 27 -9.23 10.00 -9.50
C THR A 27 -8.20 9.05 -10.10
N LYS A 28 -7.06 8.90 -9.45
CA LYS A 28 -5.96 8.01 -9.86
C LYS A 28 -5.76 6.91 -8.83
N GLU A 29 -5.36 5.73 -9.30
CA GLU A 29 -4.93 4.60 -8.48
C GLU A 29 -3.40 4.40 -8.63
N LYS A 30 -2.70 4.21 -7.51
CA LYS A 30 -1.31 3.77 -7.46
C LYS A 30 -1.20 2.51 -6.61
N ARG A 31 -0.38 1.55 -7.05
CA ARG A 31 -0.08 0.33 -6.29
C ARG A 31 1.33 0.40 -5.75
N ILE A 32 1.48 0.14 -4.45
CA ILE A 32 2.79 0.05 -3.79
C ILE A 32 3.00 -1.41 -3.42
N SER A 33 3.88 -2.09 -4.15
CA SER A 33 4.22 -3.49 -3.89
C SER A 33 5.10 -3.59 -2.64
N LEU A 34 4.76 -4.50 -1.74
CA LEU A 34 5.57 -4.81 -0.56
C LEU A 34 6.69 -5.81 -0.85
N ARG A 35 6.74 -6.34 -2.08
CA ARG A 35 7.74 -7.33 -2.53
C ARG A 35 7.84 -8.58 -1.63
N THR A 36 6.87 -8.80 -0.76
CA THR A 36 6.79 -9.95 0.14
C THR A 36 5.56 -10.81 -0.16
N LYS A 37 5.70 -12.12 0.04
CA LYS A 37 4.61 -13.11 0.05
C LYS A 37 4.20 -13.51 1.48
N GLY A 38 4.95 -13.05 2.48
CA GLY A 38 4.74 -13.34 3.89
C GLY A 38 3.62 -12.47 4.47
N PRO A 39 2.52 -13.04 5.00
CA PRO A 39 1.44 -12.24 5.58
C PRO A 39 1.87 -11.49 6.85
N GLN A 40 2.82 -12.02 7.62
CA GLN A 40 3.34 -11.35 8.82
C GLN A 40 4.20 -10.13 8.47
N GLU A 41 5.14 -10.29 7.53
CA GLU A 41 5.96 -9.19 6.99
C GLU A 41 5.08 -8.09 6.39
N ALA A 42 4.07 -8.47 5.61
CA ALA A 42 3.13 -7.51 5.01
C ALA A 42 2.32 -6.71 6.05
N ARG A 43 1.94 -7.35 7.17
CA ARG A 43 1.28 -6.68 8.30
C ARG A 43 2.23 -5.75 9.05
N PHE A 44 3.49 -6.13 9.22
CA PHE A 44 4.49 -5.26 9.83
C PHE A 44 4.75 -4.03 8.95
N SER A 45 4.92 -4.22 7.63
CA SER A 45 5.00 -3.12 6.68
C SER A 45 3.78 -2.22 6.75
N ARG A 46 2.55 -2.78 6.86
CA ARG A 46 1.32 -1.98 7.08
C ARG A 46 1.43 -1.10 8.31
N LEU A 47 1.89 -1.63 9.44
CA LEU A 47 2.05 -0.85 10.68
C LEU A 47 3.08 0.27 10.51
N VAL A 48 4.21 -0.02 9.86
CA VAL A 48 5.25 0.97 9.56
C VAL A 48 4.70 2.05 8.64
N PHE A 49 4.08 1.70 7.50
CA PHE A 49 3.45 2.64 6.57
C PHE A 49 2.32 3.48 7.19
N HIS A 50 1.65 2.98 8.23
CA HIS A 50 0.62 3.75 8.96
C HIS A 50 1.21 4.76 9.94
N ARG A 51 2.39 4.48 10.53
CA ARG A 51 3.05 5.35 11.52
C ARG A 51 4.02 6.36 10.89
N SER A 52 4.60 6.00 9.76
CA SER A 52 5.45 6.88 8.96
C SER A 52 4.57 7.49 7.86
N GLY A 53 4.21 8.77 8.00
CA GLY A 53 3.57 9.54 6.92
C GLY A 53 4.48 9.74 5.68
N THR A 54 5.50 8.91 5.51
CA THR A 54 6.58 9.03 4.55
C THR A 54 6.64 7.74 3.72
N ALA A 55 6.13 7.85 2.49
CA ALA A 55 6.37 6.87 1.45
C ALA A 55 7.84 6.97 1.05
N ILE A 56 8.64 5.95 1.40
CA ILE A 56 10.03 5.83 0.95
C ILE A 56 9.99 5.42 -0.53
N ALA A 57 10.75 6.16 -1.35
CA ALA A 57 10.93 5.99 -2.78
C ALA A 57 11.70 4.71 -3.12
#